data_AF-A0A933LNF4-F1
#
_entry.id   AF-A0A933LNF4-F1
#
_cell.length_a   1.000
_cell.length_b   1.000
_cell.length_c   1.000
_cell.angle_alpha   90.00
_cell.angle_beta   90.00
_cell.angle_gamma   90.00
#
_symmetry.space_group_name_H-M   'P 1'
#
loop_
_entity.id
_entity.type
_entity.pdbx_description
1 polymer ?
#
loop_
_entity_poly.entity_id
_entity_poly.type
_entity_poly.pdbx_seq_one_letter_code
_entity_poly.pdbx_strand_id
1 'polypeptide(L)'
;MELLERRVLREGIVAGLIGAAIVAVWFLIFDIVAGTPLRTPALLGAAVFHGLRDPQALQITAGLVLRYTVPHGVAFVAFGILCAILIAAADREPTLLLAFVALFGVFQVFFLGLVGLLARFLLGAILWWEIFAANLLASAGMLAYFFLGHRALGRTVLISLGRVIREGIIAGLIGAAAVALWFFLFDLAKGRPFETPALLGAAVFQGVRTIQELQITAGLVLGYTVLHGIAFVAFGILCAILIAAADREPALVWAFLALFACFEVFFLALDAIFAQSVMSGLVWWAILVANLLASAGMLAYFFLGHRALGGTLLGAWGGVIREGIAAGLIGAALVAVWFLAYDLFKGHPLRTPALLGAAVFRGLADPGTVTLDAGLILGYTVLHGVAFAAFGIIAACLLVAAERQPILLLGLFMLFAAFEVFFFGLVMILAQSLVGALVWWSIFVGNLLAAAGMLLYFFLGHRSLSRRLRETWPAEE
;
A
#
# COMPACT_ATOMS: atom_id res chain seq x y z
N MET A 1 -9.93 3.00 39.41
CA MET A 1 -9.95 2.15 38.20
C MET A 1 -11.35 1.98 37.66
N GLU A 2 -12.31 1.48 38.45
CA GLU A 2 -13.67 1.16 37.99
C GLU A 2 -14.46 2.36 37.39
N LEU A 3 -14.31 3.56 37.96
CA LEU A 3 -14.94 4.78 37.40
C LEU A 3 -14.29 5.24 36.08
N LEU A 4 -12.99 4.99 35.91
CA LEU A 4 -12.26 5.31 34.68
C LEU A 4 -12.69 4.36 33.55
N GLU A 5 -12.81 3.07 33.85
CA GLU A 5 -13.28 2.04 32.92
C GLU A 5 -14.72 2.29 32.46
N ARG A 6 -15.63 2.66 33.39
CA ARG A 6 -17.01 3.02 33.03
C ARG A 6 -17.10 4.26 32.14
N ARG A 7 -16.25 5.27 32.38
CA ARG A 7 -16.22 6.48 31.56
C ARG A 7 -15.73 6.17 30.13
N VAL A 8 -14.62 5.43 30.01
CA VAL A 8 -14.06 5.01 28.72
C VAL A 8 -15.06 4.18 27.93
N LEU A 9 -15.72 3.21 28.58
CA LEU A 9 -16.74 2.38 27.95
C LEU A 9 -17.92 3.21 27.44
N ARG A 10 -18.43 4.14 28.27
CA ARG A 10 -19.54 5.02 27.88
C ARG A 10 -19.17 5.93 26.71
N GLU A 11 -18.01 6.59 26.77
CA GLU A 11 -17.52 7.44 25.68
C GLU A 11 -17.36 6.65 24.40
N GLY A 12 -16.82 5.43 24.49
CA GLY A 12 -16.65 4.55 23.37
C GLY A 12 -17.96 4.11 22.72
N ILE A 13 -18.94 3.70 23.52
CA ILE A 13 -20.27 3.33 23.02
C ILE A 13 -20.92 4.52 22.31
N VAL A 14 -20.89 5.71 22.92
CA VAL A 14 -21.52 6.91 22.33
C VAL A 14 -20.81 7.30 21.04
N ALA A 15 -19.48 7.32 21.02
CA ALA A 15 -18.72 7.59 19.80
C ALA A 15 -19.04 6.59 18.69
N GLY A 16 -19.07 5.29 19.02
CA GLY A 16 -19.41 4.24 18.06
C GLY A 16 -20.81 4.42 17.47
N LEU A 17 -21.81 4.71 18.31
CA LEU A 17 -23.17 5.00 17.85
C LEU A 17 -23.26 6.25 16.97
N ILE A 18 -22.48 7.30 17.27
CA ILE A 18 -22.35 8.48 16.40
C ILE A 18 -21.81 8.07 15.02
N GLY A 19 -20.72 7.29 14.98
CA GLY A 19 -20.15 6.80 13.73
C GLY A 19 -21.15 5.98 12.91
N ALA A 20 -21.81 5.00 13.54
CA ALA A 20 -22.83 4.17 12.88
C ALA A 20 -24.01 5.00 12.36
N ALA A 21 -24.49 5.97 13.14
CA ALA A 21 -25.58 6.84 12.73
C ALA A 21 -25.21 7.72 11.53
N ILE A 22 -23.99 8.27 11.51
CA ILE A 22 -23.52 9.08 10.38
C ILE A 22 -23.45 8.25 9.10
N VAL A 23 -22.89 7.03 9.16
CA VAL A 23 -22.85 6.13 7.99
C VAL A 23 -24.26 5.79 7.52
N ALA A 24 -25.16 5.43 8.44
CA ALA A 24 -26.54 5.09 8.12
C ALA A 24 -27.29 6.27 7.48
N VAL A 25 -27.14 7.48 8.01
CA VAL A 25 -27.75 8.70 7.45
C VAL A 25 -27.17 9.03 6.08
N TRP A 26 -25.85 8.94 5.91
CA TRP A 26 -25.19 9.17 4.62
C TRP A 26 -25.77 8.28 3.53
N PHE A 27 -25.79 6.97 3.75
CA PHE A 27 -26.34 6.03 2.76
C PHE A 27 -27.85 6.16 2.59
N LEU A 28 -28.60 6.49 3.65
CA LEU A 28 -30.03 6.76 3.52
C LEU A 28 -30.30 7.97 2.61
N ILE A 29 -29.50 9.03 2.70
CA ILE A 29 -29.60 10.19 1.80
C ILE A 29 -29.37 9.75 0.36
N PHE A 30 -28.30 9.00 0.09
CA PHE A 30 -28.01 8.48 -1.25
C PHE A 30 -29.12 7.58 -1.79
N ASP A 31 -29.59 6.64 -0.97
CA ASP A 31 -30.66 5.71 -1.32
C ASP A 31 -31.96 6.46 -1.65
N ILE A 32 -32.30 7.52 -0.89
CA ILE A 32 -33.47 8.37 -1.15
C ILE A 32 -33.30 9.14 -2.46
N VAL A 33 -32.13 9.75 -2.69
CA VAL A 33 -31.83 10.48 -3.94
C VAL A 33 -31.89 9.55 -5.16
N ALA A 34 -31.45 8.30 -5.00
CA ALA A 34 -31.55 7.26 -6.01
C ALA A 34 -32.96 6.64 -6.15
N GLY A 35 -33.94 7.08 -5.36
CA GLY A 35 -35.33 6.62 -5.40
C GLY A 35 -35.58 5.24 -4.79
N THR A 36 -34.61 4.68 -4.06
CA THR A 36 -34.71 3.33 -3.46
C THR A 36 -34.26 3.34 -1.99
N PRO A 37 -35.08 3.86 -1.06
CA PRO A 37 -34.71 3.97 0.35
C PRO A 37 -34.27 2.63 0.97
N LEU A 38 -33.23 2.66 1.80
CA LEU A 38 -32.65 1.49 2.50
C LEU A 38 -32.09 0.39 1.58
N ARG A 39 -31.89 0.68 0.29
CA ARG A 39 -31.26 -0.23 -0.66
C ARG A 39 -29.87 -0.64 -0.21
N THR A 40 -29.04 0.29 0.26
CA THR A 40 -27.66 0.01 0.63
C THR A 40 -27.55 -1.00 1.79
N PRO A 41 -28.18 -0.78 2.97
CA PRO A 41 -28.11 -1.76 4.05
C PRO A 41 -28.78 -3.09 3.69
N ALA A 42 -29.82 -3.10 2.85
CA ALA A 42 -30.41 -4.34 2.35
C ALA A 42 -29.47 -5.11 1.41
N LEU A 43 -28.78 -4.41 0.52
CA LEU A 43 -27.81 -4.99 -0.42
C LEU A 43 -26.63 -5.60 0.33
N LEU A 44 -26.05 -4.86 1.28
CA LEU A 44 -24.95 -5.36 2.09
C LEU A 44 -25.39 -6.52 2.98
N GLY A 45 -26.61 -6.47 3.53
CA GLY A 45 -27.20 -7.60 4.25
C GLY A 45 -27.36 -8.84 3.39
N ALA A 46 -27.89 -8.70 2.16
CA ALA A 46 -28.06 -9.81 1.24
C ALA A 46 -26.70 -10.37 0.76
N ALA A 47 -25.74 -9.49 0.48
CA ALA A 47 -24.40 -9.89 0.05
C ALA A 47 -23.67 -10.68 1.15
N VAL A 48 -23.69 -10.20 2.39
CA VAL A 48 -22.98 -10.82 3.52
C VAL A 48 -23.69 -12.08 4.01
N PHE A 49 -25.01 -12.04 4.18
CA PHE A 49 -25.75 -13.12 4.87
C PHE A 49 -26.42 -14.11 3.93
N HIS A 50 -26.69 -13.73 2.68
CA HIS A 50 -27.31 -14.60 1.66
C HIS A 50 -26.40 -14.88 0.47
N GLY A 51 -25.20 -14.30 0.43
CA GLY A 51 -24.25 -14.49 -0.67
C GLY A 51 -24.72 -13.88 -1.98
N LEU A 52 -25.62 -12.88 -1.94
CA LEU A 52 -26.13 -12.22 -3.14
C LEU A 52 -24.97 -11.55 -3.90
N ARG A 53 -24.75 -11.96 -5.15
CA ARG A 53 -23.71 -11.39 -6.03
C ARG A 53 -24.26 -10.50 -7.14
N ASP A 54 -25.56 -10.60 -7.42
CA ASP A 54 -26.25 -9.75 -8.39
C ASP A 54 -27.09 -8.69 -7.66
N PRO A 55 -26.70 -7.40 -7.71
CA PRO A 55 -27.46 -6.32 -7.09
C PRO A 55 -28.87 -6.11 -7.66
N GLN A 56 -29.16 -6.56 -8.88
CA GLN A 56 -30.49 -6.43 -9.50
C GLN A 56 -31.50 -7.42 -8.93
N ALA A 57 -31.03 -8.56 -8.42
CA ALA A 57 -31.87 -9.56 -7.77
C ALA A 57 -32.25 -9.19 -6.32
N LEU A 58 -31.83 -8.02 -5.83
CA LEU A 58 -32.10 -7.58 -4.47
C LEU A 58 -33.60 -7.31 -4.26
N GLN A 59 -34.16 -7.99 -3.27
CA GLN A 59 -35.46 -7.63 -2.69
C GLN A 59 -35.25 -6.96 -1.35
N ILE A 60 -35.62 -5.67 -1.24
CA ILE A 60 -35.47 -4.92 0.00
C ILE A 60 -36.49 -5.44 1.01
N THR A 61 -36.01 -6.00 2.12
CA THR A 61 -36.84 -6.44 3.24
C THR A 61 -36.34 -5.85 4.54
N ALA A 62 -37.25 -5.55 5.47
CA ALA A 62 -36.87 -5.08 6.81
C ALA A 62 -35.93 -6.06 7.52
N GLY A 63 -36.11 -7.37 7.28
CA GLY A 63 -35.23 -8.42 7.81
C GLY A 63 -33.78 -8.30 7.31
N LEU A 64 -33.57 -8.05 6.02
CA LEU A 64 -32.23 -7.85 5.46
C LEU A 64 -31.57 -6.57 5.99
N VAL A 65 -32.33 -5.47 6.04
CA VAL A 65 -31.85 -4.20 6.60
C VAL A 65 -31.39 -4.40 8.05
N LEU A 66 -32.24 -4.98 8.90
CA LEU A 66 -31.90 -5.22 10.31
C LEU A 66 -30.70 -6.18 10.48
N ARG A 67 -30.63 -7.24 9.67
CA ARG A 67 -29.52 -8.20 9.70
C ARG A 67 -28.18 -7.56 9.38
N TYR A 68 -28.15 -6.50 8.59
CA TYR A 68 -26.93 -5.72 8.37
C TYR A 68 -26.73 -4.63 9.43
N THR A 69 -27.77 -3.84 9.72
CA THR A 69 -27.69 -2.67 10.60
C THR A 69 -27.27 -3.04 12.03
N VAL A 70 -27.74 -4.17 12.56
CA VAL A 70 -27.39 -4.58 13.94
C VAL A 70 -25.90 -4.94 14.07
N PRO A 71 -25.34 -5.88 13.29
CA PRO A 71 -23.90 -6.16 13.32
C PRO A 71 -23.03 -4.95 12.98
N HIS A 72 -23.47 -4.12 12.03
CA HIS A 72 -22.77 -2.88 11.70
C HIS A 72 -22.70 -1.92 12.89
N GLY A 73 -23.81 -1.71 13.60
CA GLY A 73 -23.85 -0.90 14.82
C GLY A 73 -22.96 -1.47 15.93
N VAL A 74 -22.97 -2.79 16.13
CA VAL A 74 -22.10 -3.47 17.10
C VAL A 74 -20.63 -3.30 16.75
N ALA A 75 -20.26 -3.44 15.47
CA ALA A 75 -18.88 -3.23 15.01
C ALA A 75 -18.41 -1.80 15.27
N PHE A 76 -19.27 -0.80 15.00
CA PHE A 76 -18.98 0.60 15.28
C PHE A 76 -18.89 0.89 16.78
N VAL A 77 -19.72 0.27 17.63
CA VAL A 77 -19.60 0.37 19.09
C VAL A 77 -18.27 -0.21 19.57
N ALA A 78 -17.88 -1.40 19.09
CA ALA A 78 -16.59 -2.00 19.41
C ALA A 78 -15.42 -1.10 18.98
N PHE A 79 -15.49 -0.53 17.77
CA PHE A 79 -14.51 0.42 17.27
C PHE A 79 -14.48 1.72 18.08
N GLY A 80 -15.63 2.26 18.48
CA GLY A 80 -15.72 3.42 19.36
C GLY A 80 -15.09 3.18 20.73
N ILE A 81 -15.30 1.99 21.32
CA ILE A 81 -14.63 1.57 22.56
C ILE A 81 -13.12 1.50 22.37
N LEU A 82 -12.64 0.91 21.27
CA LEU A 82 -11.21 0.90 20.94
C LEU A 82 -10.64 2.33 20.87
N CYS A 83 -11.32 3.23 20.15
CA CYS A 83 -10.93 4.64 20.07
C CYS A 83 -10.89 5.31 21.45
N ALA A 84 -11.88 5.06 22.30
CA ALA A 84 -11.91 5.63 23.65
C ALA A 84 -10.78 5.10 24.54
N ILE A 85 -10.45 3.80 24.43
CA ILE A 85 -9.30 3.20 25.12
C ILE A 85 -8.00 3.86 24.64
N LEU A 86 -7.85 4.06 23.33
CA LEU A 86 -6.67 4.69 22.75
C LEU A 86 -6.54 6.16 23.16
N ILE A 87 -7.65 6.89 23.26
CA ILE A 87 -7.65 8.27 23.77
C ILE A 87 -7.27 8.30 25.25
N ALA A 88 -7.81 7.39 26.06
CA ALA A 88 -7.43 7.27 27.46
C ALA A 88 -5.96 6.85 27.64
N ALA A 89 -5.42 6.05 26.72
CA ALA A 89 -3.99 5.74 26.67
C ALA A 89 -3.17 6.95 26.21
N ALA A 90 -3.69 7.73 25.26
CA ALA A 90 -3.03 8.93 24.72
C ALA A 90 -2.89 10.07 25.74
N ASP A 91 -3.74 10.11 26.77
CA ASP A 91 -3.54 11.02 27.91
C ASP A 91 -2.22 10.74 28.66
N ARG A 92 -1.69 9.51 28.60
CA ARG A 92 -0.37 9.15 29.12
C ARG A 92 0.72 9.27 28.06
N GLU A 93 0.43 8.81 26.84
CA GLU A 93 1.36 8.76 25.72
C GLU A 93 0.72 9.32 24.43
N PRO A 94 0.81 10.65 24.19
CA PRO A 94 0.17 11.29 23.03
C PRO A 94 0.61 10.75 21.66
N THR A 95 1.72 10.01 21.60
CA THR A 95 2.24 9.33 20.41
C THR A 95 1.31 8.23 19.89
N LEU A 96 0.60 7.54 20.79
CA LEU A 96 -0.35 6.48 20.42
C LEU A 96 -1.48 7.00 19.53
N LEU A 97 -1.88 8.26 19.70
CA LEU A 97 -2.92 8.88 18.89
C LEU A 97 -2.45 9.17 17.46
N LEU A 98 -1.20 9.61 17.28
CA LEU A 98 -0.62 9.83 15.95
C LEU A 98 -0.41 8.50 15.21
N ALA A 99 0.11 7.49 15.90
CA ALA A 99 0.27 6.15 15.36
C ALA A 99 -1.08 5.52 14.97
N PHE A 100 -2.11 5.70 15.80
CA PHE A 100 -3.46 5.23 15.50
C PHE A 100 -4.06 5.93 14.27
N VAL A 101 -3.98 7.26 14.19
CA VAL A 101 -4.49 8.02 13.02
C VAL A 101 -3.81 7.55 11.74
N ALA A 102 -2.50 7.33 11.79
CA ALA A 102 -1.77 6.85 10.63
C ALA A 102 -2.13 5.40 10.25
N LEU A 103 -2.16 4.49 11.22
CA LEU A 103 -2.54 3.09 10.99
C LEU A 103 -3.97 2.98 10.49
N PHE A 104 -4.88 3.79 11.01
CA PHE A 104 -6.26 3.88 10.54
C PHE A 104 -6.33 4.39 9.11
N GLY A 105 -5.58 5.46 8.76
CA GLY A 105 -5.50 5.95 7.39
C GLY A 105 -5.02 4.87 6.41
N VAL A 106 -3.97 4.14 6.78
CA VAL A 106 -3.45 3.02 5.96
C VAL A 106 -4.46 1.88 5.88
N PHE A 107 -5.09 1.52 6.99
CA PHE A 107 -6.14 0.51 7.03
C PHE A 107 -7.29 0.87 6.08
N GLN A 108 -7.71 2.14 6.00
CA GLN A 108 -8.78 2.56 5.10
C GLN A 108 -8.43 2.33 3.64
N VAL A 109 -7.20 2.67 3.23
CA VAL A 109 -6.75 2.45 1.85
C VAL A 109 -6.65 0.96 1.54
N PHE A 110 -6.09 0.18 2.47
CA PHE A 110 -6.01 -1.27 2.33
C PHE A 110 -7.41 -1.91 2.25
N PHE A 111 -8.33 -1.49 3.12
CA PHE A 111 -9.72 -1.96 3.15
C PHE A 111 -10.44 -1.63 1.83
N LEU A 112 -10.30 -0.41 1.31
CA LEU A 112 -10.85 -0.03 0.01
C LEU A 112 -10.31 -0.89 -1.13
N GLY A 113 -9.00 -1.15 -1.16
CA GLY A 113 -8.41 -2.03 -2.17
C GLY A 113 -8.86 -3.49 -2.03
N LEU A 114 -9.02 -3.98 -0.79
CA LEU A 114 -9.56 -5.32 -0.51
C LEU A 114 -11.02 -5.45 -0.94
N VAL A 115 -11.85 -4.43 -0.67
CA VAL A 115 -13.24 -4.35 -1.17
C VAL A 115 -13.26 -4.34 -2.69
N GLY A 116 -12.35 -3.57 -3.32
CA GLY A 116 -12.22 -3.58 -4.77
C GLY A 116 -11.92 -4.97 -5.33
N LEU A 117 -11.04 -5.72 -4.66
CA LEU A 117 -10.63 -7.05 -5.10
C LEU A 117 -11.71 -8.12 -4.84
N LEU A 118 -12.21 -8.19 -3.60
CA LEU A 118 -13.10 -9.27 -3.13
C LEU A 118 -14.57 -9.00 -3.42
N ALA A 119 -14.95 -7.73 -3.48
CA ALA A 119 -16.34 -7.30 -3.63
C ALA A 119 -16.53 -6.43 -4.88
N ARG A 120 -15.78 -6.72 -5.96
CA ARG A 120 -15.93 -6.05 -7.25
C ARG A 120 -17.36 -6.04 -7.76
N PHE A 121 -18.14 -7.08 -7.46
CA PHE A 121 -19.56 -7.19 -7.81
C PHE A 121 -20.44 -6.13 -7.11
N LEU A 122 -20.02 -5.60 -5.95
CA LEU A 122 -20.69 -4.50 -5.26
C LEU A 122 -20.34 -3.13 -5.85
N LEU A 123 -19.16 -2.96 -6.46
CA LEU A 123 -18.72 -1.66 -6.99
C LEU A 123 -19.58 -1.13 -8.17
N GLY A 124 -20.42 -1.96 -8.77
CA GLY A 124 -21.42 -1.54 -9.75
C GLY A 124 -22.73 -1.02 -9.14
N ALA A 125 -22.96 -1.24 -7.84
CA ALA A 125 -24.18 -0.87 -7.14
C ALA A 125 -23.95 0.14 -5.99
N ILE A 126 -22.75 0.17 -5.41
CA ILE A 126 -22.32 1.15 -4.42
C ILE A 126 -20.99 1.72 -4.92
N LEU A 127 -20.91 3.04 -5.06
CA LEU A 127 -19.69 3.66 -5.56
C LEU A 127 -18.64 3.70 -4.45
N TRP A 128 -17.37 3.41 -4.79
CA TRP A 128 -16.28 3.36 -3.79
C TRP A 128 -16.14 4.66 -2.99
N TRP A 129 -16.41 5.80 -3.63
CA TRP A 129 -16.30 7.11 -3.00
C TRP A 129 -17.45 7.37 -2.01
N GLU A 130 -18.62 6.73 -2.18
CA GLU A 130 -19.72 6.80 -1.22
C GLU A 130 -19.31 6.12 0.09
N ILE A 131 -18.67 4.95 0.00
CA ILE A 131 -18.11 4.22 1.15
C ILE A 131 -17.02 5.06 1.84
N PHE A 132 -16.08 5.59 1.04
CA PHE A 132 -15.00 6.42 1.56
C PHE A 132 -15.52 7.67 2.28
N ALA A 133 -16.49 8.37 1.68
CA ALA A 133 -17.09 9.57 2.26
C ALA A 133 -17.86 9.25 3.55
N ALA A 134 -18.64 8.16 3.60
CA ALA A 134 -19.33 7.73 4.82
C ALA A 134 -18.33 7.48 5.96
N ASN A 135 -17.25 6.76 5.66
CA ASN A 135 -16.20 6.47 6.64
C ASN A 135 -15.49 7.74 7.13
N LEU A 136 -15.21 8.69 6.23
CA LEU A 136 -14.58 9.96 6.57
C LEU A 136 -15.48 10.80 7.47
N LEU A 137 -16.77 10.91 7.13
CA LEU A 137 -17.76 11.63 7.94
C LEU A 137 -17.95 10.99 9.32
N ALA A 138 -18.03 9.66 9.37
CA ALA A 138 -18.16 8.93 10.63
C ALA A 138 -16.94 9.15 11.53
N SER A 139 -15.74 9.05 10.96
CA SER A 139 -14.48 9.33 11.67
C SER A 139 -14.43 10.76 12.18
N ALA A 140 -14.85 11.75 11.37
CA ALA A 140 -14.90 13.15 11.76
C ALA A 140 -15.91 13.39 12.91
N GLY A 141 -17.09 12.78 12.85
CA GLY A 141 -18.11 12.89 13.91
C GLY A 141 -17.65 12.27 15.23
N MET A 142 -17.02 11.10 15.18
CA MET A 142 -16.40 10.46 16.35
C MET A 142 -15.31 11.34 16.95
N LEU A 143 -14.40 11.86 16.10
CA LEU A 143 -13.30 12.72 16.54
C LEU A 143 -13.81 14.02 17.18
N ALA A 144 -14.84 14.64 16.59
CA ALA A 144 -15.48 15.83 17.13
C ALA A 144 -16.06 15.56 18.53
N TYR A 145 -16.75 14.43 18.72
CA TYR A 145 -17.27 14.03 20.04
C TYR A 145 -16.15 13.91 21.08
N PHE A 146 -15.06 13.23 20.74
CA PHE A 146 -13.92 13.07 21.64
C PHE A 146 -13.24 14.40 21.97
N PHE A 147 -13.02 15.28 20.97
CA PHE A 147 -12.37 16.57 21.18
C PHE A 147 -13.22 17.55 22.00
N LEU A 148 -14.55 17.46 21.88
CA LEU A 148 -15.47 18.22 22.74
C LEU A 148 -15.37 17.76 24.21
N GLY A 149 -15.20 16.46 24.45
CA GLY A 149 -15.03 15.87 25.78
C GLY A 149 -13.62 16.06 26.38
N HIS A 150 -12.60 16.14 25.53
CA HIS A 150 -11.18 16.20 25.89
C HIS A 150 -10.49 17.44 25.30
N ARG A 151 -10.99 18.64 25.62
CA ARG A 151 -10.56 19.90 24.98
C ARG A 151 -9.07 20.21 25.08
N ALA A 152 -8.42 19.81 26.17
CA ALA A 152 -6.97 20.01 26.35
C ALA A 152 -6.16 19.13 25.38
N LEU A 153 -6.50 17.84 25.31
CA LEU A 153 -5.95 16.90 24.33
C LEU A 153 -6.21 17.40 22.90
N GLY A 154 -7.46 17.79 22.61
CA GLY A 154 -7.85 18.32 21.30
C GLY A 154 -7.05 19.54 20.88
N ARG A 155 -6.78 20.49 21.79
CA ARG A 155 -5.95 21.67 21.49
C ARG A 155 -4.49 21.31 21.22
N THR A 156 -3.91 20.44 22.04
CA THR A 156 -2.53 19.96 21.86
C THR A 156 -2.37 19.23 20.54
N VAL A 157 -3.29 18.33 20.22
CA VAL A 157 -3.33 17.58 18.97
C VAL A 157 -3.51 18.52 17.78
N LEU A 158 -4.43 19.48 17.84
CA LEU A 158 -4.68 20.42 16.73
C LEU A 158 -3.46 21.29 16.41
N ILE A 159 -2.74 21.77 17.44
CA ILE A 159 -1.51 22.56 17.27
C ILE A 159 -0.40 21.70 16.67
N SER A 160 -0.20 20.46 17.16
CA SER A 160 0.80 19.57 16.57
C SER A 160 0.45 19.18 15.14
N LEU A 161 -0.83 18.88 14.89
CA LEU A 161 -1.33 18.53 13.57
C LEU A 161 -1.17 19.68 12.58
N GLY A 162 -1.36 20.95 12.97
CA GLY A 162 -1.18 22.08 12.06
C GLY A 162 0.21 22.14 11.43
N ARG A 163 1.27 21.89 12.22
CA ARG A 163 2.64 21.80 11.71
C ARG A 163 2.84 20.58 10.82
N VAL A 164 2.39 19.41 11.29
CA VAL A 164 2.53 18.13 10.59
C VAL A 164 1.77 18.13 9.26
N ILE A 165 0.55 18.66 9.23
CA ILE A 165 -0.26 18.83 8.03
C ILE A 165 0.45 19.73 7.02
N ARG A 166 1.07 20.84 7.47
CA ARG A 166 1.81 21.73 6.57
C ARG A 166 3.02 21.01 5.95
N GLU A 167 3.82 20.33 6.77
CA GLU A 167 4.95 19.53 6.28
C GLU A 167 4.48 18.45 5.29
N GLY A 168 3.36 17.81 5.59
CA GLY A 168 2.76 16.81 4.73
C GLY A 168 2.19 17.35 3.43
N ILE A 169 1.54 18.51 3.43
CA ILE A 169 1.08 19.19 2.20
C ILE A 169 2.29 19.49 1.31
N ILE A 170 3.37 20.05 1.87
CA ILE A 170 4.57 20.38 1.09
C ILE A 170 5.20 19.11 0.52
N ALA A 171 5.38 18.07 1.33
CA ALA A 171 5.90 16.78 0.87
C ALA A 171 5.02 16.19 -0.25
N GLY A 172 3.71 16.18 -0.05
CA GLY A 172 2.75 15.70 -1.05
C GLY A 172 2.86 16.46 -2.36
N LEU A 173 2.92 17.80 -2.32
CA LEU A 173 3.10 18.62 -3.52
C LEU A 173 4.45 18.35 -4.22
N ILE A 174 5.52 18.08 -3.47
CA ILE A 174 6.81 17.64 -4.06
C ILE A 174 6.64 16.31 -4.80
N GLY A 175 5.97 15.34 -4.18
CA GLY A 175 5.69 14.04 -4.81
C GLY A 175 4.84 14.19 -6.09
N ALA A 176 3.75 14.97 -6.00
CA ALA A 176 2.88 15.25 -7.15
C ALA A 176 3.64 15.94 -8.29
N ALA A 177 4.47 16.92 -7.97
CA ALA A 177 5.28 17.64 -8.95
C ALA A 177 6.33 16.72 -9.62
N ALA A 178 6.96 15.82 -8.84
CA ALA A 178 7.92 14.86 -9.38
C ALA A 178 7.26 13.91 -10.39
N VAL A 179 6.09 13.36 -10.06
CA VAL A 179 5.31 12.48 -10.96
C VAL A 179 4.84 13.25 -12.19
N ALA A 180 4.26 14.43 -12.01
CA ALA A 180 3.78 15.26 -13.11
C ALA A 180 4.90 15.66 -14.07
N LEU A 181 6.07 16.05 -13.55
CA LEU A 181 7.23 16.41 -14.36
C LEU A 181 7.77 15.20 -15.13
N TRP A 182 7.89 14.05 -14.47
CA TRP A 182 8.33 12.81 -15.12
C TRP A 182 7.42 12.43 -16.29
N PHE A 183 6.10 12.39 -16.07
CA PHE A 183 5.16 12.02 -17.13
C PHE A 183 5.08 13.09 -18.22
N PHE A 184 5.21 14.37 -17.89
CA PHE A 184 5.32 15.42 -18.90
C PHE A 184 6.54 15.21 -19.81
N LEU A 185 7.72 14.92 -19.24
CA LEU A 185 8.93 14.66 -20.02
C LEU A 185 8.80 13.37 -20.85
N PHE A 186 8.21 12.33 -20.27
CA PHE A 186 7.96 11.05 -20.94
C PHE A 186 7.01 11.19 -22.13
N ASP A 187 5.92 11.91 -21.95
CA ASP A 187 4.92 12.24 -22.97
C ASP A 187 5.53 13.13 -24.07
N LEU A 188 6.33 14.12 -23.68
CA LEU A 188 7.04 15.01 -24.60
C LEU A 188 8.04 14.22 -25.46
N ALA A 189 8.77 13.26 -24.89
CA ALA A 189 9.68 12.39 -25.62
C ALA A 189 8.96 11.49 -26.64
N LYS A 190 7.68 11.18 -26.42
CA LYS A 190 6.80 10.49 -27.39
C LYS A 190 6.17 11.44 -28.41
N GLY A 191 6.38 12.75 -28.28
CA GLY A 191 5.79 13.78 -29.14
C GLY A 191 4.32 14.10 -28.83
N ARG A 192 3.79 13.66 -27.68
CA ARG A 192 2.38 13.83 -27.29
C ARG A 192 2.26 14.42 -25.87
N PRO A 193 2.62 15.70 -25.65
CA PRO A 193 2.62 16.30 -24.31
C PRO A 193 1.25 16.19 -23.64
N PHE A 194 1.25 15.88 -22.34
CA PHE A 194 0.06 15.70 -21.49
C PHE A 194 -0.86 14.51 -21.85
N GLU A 195 -0.41 13.57 -22.67
CA GLU A 195 -1.15 12.34 -22.98
C GLU A 195 -1.49 11.55 -21.72
N THR A 196 -0.54 11.36 -20.80
CA THR A 196 -0.73 10.60 -19.57
C THR A 196 -1.79 11.21 -18.64
N PRO A 197 -1.69 12.48 -18.20
CA PRO A 197 -2.73 13.08 -17.36
C PRO A 197 -4.08 13.19 -18.07
N ALA A 198 -4.11 13.36 -19.39
CA ALA A 198 -5.36 13.34 -20.14
C ALA A 198 -5.99 11.94 -20.18
N LEU A 199 -5.20 10.88 -20.40
CA LEU A 199 -5.65 9.50 -20.41
C LEU A 199 -6.22 9.10 -19.05
N LEU A 200 -5.50 9.42 -17.97
CA LEU A 200 -5.93 9.13 -16.62
C LEU A 200 -7.16 9.96 -16.23
N GLY A 201 -7.23 11.23 -16.66
CA GLY A 201 -8.43 12.05 -16.53
C GLY A 201 -9.63 11.48 -17.27
N ALA A 202 -9.46 11.04 -18.53
CA ALA A 202 -10.52 10.44 -19.33
C ALA A 202 -11.00 9.11 -18.71
N ALA A 203 -10.08 8.32 -18.17
CA ALA A 203 -10.40 7.09 -17.46
C ALA A 203 -11.24 7.35 -16.21
N VAL A 204 -10.89 8.36 -15.42
CA VAL A 204 -11.60 8.69 -14.18
C VAL A 204 -12.94 9.38 -14.44
N PHE A 205 -12.98 10.38 -15.32
CA PHE A 205 -14.15 11.25 -15.49
C PHE A 205 -15.12 10.79 -16.59
N GLN A 206 -14.63 10.05 -17.58
CA GLN A 206 -15.42 9.66 -18.75
C GLN A 206 -15.48 8.15 -18.93
N GLY A 207 -14.74 7.37 -18.14
CA GLY A 207 -14.68 5.91 -18.27
C GLY A 207 -13.96 5.43 -19.53
N VAL A 208 -13.25 6.32 -20.24
CA VAL A 208 -12.48 6.00 -21.44
C VAL A 208 -11.28 5.13 -21.06
N ARG A 209 -11.10 4.04 -21.78
CA ARG A 209 -10.11 3.00 -21.43
C ARG A 209 -9.09 2.75 -22.51
N THR A 210 -9.16 3.46 -23.63
CA THR A 210 -8.31 3.26 -24.80
C THR A 210 -7.70 4.59 -25.25
N ILE A 211 -6.49 4.54 -25.79
CA ILE A 211 -5.79 5.75 -26.29
C ILE A 211 -6.44 6.24 -27.59
N GLN A 212 -7.06 5.33 -28.35
CA GLN A 212 -7.69 5.61 -29.63
C GLN A 212 -8.88 6.57 -29.50
N GLU A 213 -9.57 6.51 -28.37
CA GLU A 213 -10.70 7.38 -28.03
C GLU A 213 -10.27 8.67 -27.31
N LEU A 214 -8.97 8.81 -26.99
CA LEU A 214 -8.48 9.92 -26.18
C LEU A 214 -8.38 11.22 -26.98
N GLN A 215 -9.17 12.20 -26.56
CA GLN A 215 -8.97 13.60 -26.93
C GLN A 215 -8.29 14.35 -25.77
N ILE A 216 -7.06 14.82 -26.01
CA ILE A 216 -6.33 15.62 -25.01
C ILE A 216 -7.01 16.98 -24.90
N THR A 217 -7.66 17.25 -23.76
CA THR A 217 -8.30 18.53 -23.46
C THR A 217 -7.73 19.12 -22.19
N ALA A 218 -7.67 20.46 -22.11
CA ALA A 218 -7.22 21.15 -20.90
C ALA A 218 -8.05 20.76 -19.67
N GLY A 219 -9.37 20.52 -19.85
CA GLY A 219 -10.25 20.10 -18.77
C GLY A 219 -9.86 18.75 -18.16
N LEU A 220 -9.54 17.75 -18.99
CA LEU A 220 -9.10 16.44 -18.52
C LEU A 220 -7.75 16.52 -17.81
N VAL A 221 -6.79 17.24 -18.39
CA VAL A 221 -5.44 17.40 -17.83
C VAL A 221 -5.51 18.13 -16.47
N LEU A 222 -6.24 19.25 -16.39
CA LEU A 222 -6.38 20.03 -15.15
C LEU A 222 -7.17 19.24 -14.10
N GLY A 223 -8.29 18.62 -14.48
CA GLY A 223 -9.10 17.80 -13.57
C GLY A 223 -8.29 16.67 -12.95
N TYR A 224 -7.51 15.95 -13.76
CA TYR A 224 -6.65 14.89 -13.25
C TYR A 224 -5.50 15.42 -12.41
N THR A 225 -4.87 16.54 -12.81
CA THR A 225 -3.78 17.17 -12.06
C THR A 225 -4.24 17.59 -10.65
N VAL A 226 -5.45 18.14 -10.52
CA VAL A 226 -6.03 18.48 -9.22
C VAL A 226 -6.30 17.22 -8.39
N LEU A 227 -6.95 16.21 -8.99
CA LEU A 227 -7.22 14.95 -8.30
C LEU A 227 -5.94 14.28 -7.80
N HIS A 228 -4.94 14.20 -8.66
CA HIS A 228 -3.61 13.67 -8.37
C HIS A 228 -2.92 14.46 -7.26
N GLY A 229 -2.95 15.80 -7.32
CA GLY A 229 -2.41 16.66 -6.28
C GLY A 229 -3.08 16.47 -4.92
N ILE A 230 -4.41 16.32 -4.88
CA ILE A 230 -5.14 16.02 -3.64
C ILE A 230 -4.72 14.67 -3.06
N ALA A 231 -4.62 13.64 -3.90
CA ALA A 231 -4.19 12.30 -3.46
C ALA A 231 -2.78 12.33 -2.85
N PHE A 232 -1.84 13.00 -3.52
CA PHE A 232 -0.48 13.14 -3.03
C PHE A 232 -0.37 14.02 -1.78
N VAL A 233 -1.19 15.07 -1.65
CA VAL A 233 -1.28 15.87 -0.41
C VAL A 233 -1.78 15.01 0.75
N ALA A 234 -2.83 14.22 0.54
CA ALA A 234 -3.33 13.30 1.57
C ALA A 234 -2.25 12.30 1.99
N PHE A 235 -1.54 11.73 1.02
CA PHE A 235 -0.43 10.82 1.27
C PHE A 235 0.74 11.50 2.00
N GLY A 236 1.11 12.72 1.61
CA GLY A 236 2.15 13.49 2.28
C GLY A 236 1.80 13.82 3.74
N ILE A 237 0.53 14.16 4.02
CA ILE A 237 0.02 14.35 5.40
C ILE A 237 0.16 13.05 6.20
N LEU A 238 -0.22 11.90 5.62
CA LEU A 238 -0.06 10.60 6.27
C LEU A 238 1.41 10.30 6.60
N CYS A 239 2.33 10.51 5.65
CA CYS A 239 3.76 10.37 5.86
C CYS A 239 4.30 11.31 6.95
N ALA A 240 3.86 12.57 6.96
CA ALA A 240 4.26 13.54 7.98
C ALA A 240 3.77 13.14 9.38
N ILE A 241 2.55 12.61 9.51
CA ILE A 241 2.02 12.08 10.78
C ILE A 241 2.87 10.90 11.26
N LEU A 242 3.23 10.00 10.36
CA LEU A 242 4.09 8.84 10.66
C LEU A 242 5.48 9.28 11.11
N ILE A 243 6.07 10.26 10.42
CA ILE A 243 7.38 10.82 10.78
C ILE A 243 7.33 11.53 12.13
N ALA A 244 6.28 12.29 12.40
CA ALA A 244 6.09 12.94 13.70
C ALA A 244 5.89 11.93 14.84
N ALA A 245 5.28 10.78 14.57
CA ALA A 245 5.21 9.67 15.52
C ALA A 245 6.59 9.03 15.73
N ALA A 246 7.34 8.84 14.63
CA ALA A 246 8.69 8.30 14.61
C ALA A 246 9.74 9.15 15.33
N ASP A 247 9.62 10.47 15.31
CA ASP A 247 10.49 11.37 16.07
C ASP A 247 10.46 11.09 17.58
N ARG A 248 9.33 10.58 18.08
CA ARG A 248 9.14 10.26 19.50
C ARG A 248 9.46 8.80 19.79
N GLU A 249 9.15 7.91 18.84
CA GLU A 249 9.48 6.50 18.92
C GLU A 249 10.26 6.07 17.66
N PRO A 250 11.61 6.05 17.71
CA PRO A 250 12.45 5.70 16.56
C PRO A 250 12.13 4.33 15.94
N ALA A 251 11.48 3.46 16.73
CA ALA A 251 10.76 2.26 16.35
C ALA A 251 9.95 2.39 15.05
N LEU A 252 9.12 3.43 15.03
CA LEU A 252 8.01 3.58 14.10
C LEU A 252 8.52 4.00 12.72
N VAL A 253 9.75 4.51 12.62
CA VAL A 253 10.41 4.79 11.34
C VAL A 253 10.49 3.51 10.51
N TRP A 254 10.83 2.40 11.14
CA TRP A 254 11.05 1.13 10.47
C TRP A 254 9.74 0.41 10.14
N ALA A 255 8.77 0.48 11.05
CA ALA A 255 7.40 0.06 10.76
C ALA A 255 6.80 0.86 9.60
N PHE A 256 7.07 2.18 9.56
CA PHE A 256 6.69 3.05 8.44
C PHE A 256 7.37 2.64 7.14
N LEU A 257 8.69 2.42 7.12
CA LEU A 257 9.39 1.99 5.91
C LEU A 257 8.88 0.64 5.38
N ALA A 258 8.63 -0.32 6.28
CA ALA A 258 8.05 -1.60 5.92
C ALA A 258 6.63 -1.44 5.36
N LEU A 259 5.79 -0.64 6.02
CA LEU A 259 4.42 -0.37 5.60
C LEU A 259 4.35 0.39 4.28
N PHE A 260 5.24 1.36 4.08
CA PHE A 260 5.41 2.10 2.83
C PHE A 260 5.82 1.17 1.69
N ALA A 261 6.80 0.28 1.91
CA ALA A 261 7.21 -0.70 0.91
C ALA A 261 6.05 -1.67 0.56
N CYS A 262 5.31 -2.14 1.57
CA CYS A 262 4.12 -2.97 1.35
C CYS A 262 3.01 -2.20 0.62
N PHE A 263 2.84 -0.92 0.92
CA PHE A 263 1.87 -0.04 0.28
C PHE A 263 2.19 0.18 -1.20
N GLU A 264 3.43 0.50 -1.55
CA GLU A 264 3.86 0.65 -2.95
C GLU A 264 3.62 -0.63 -3.75
N VAL A 265 4.01 -1.77 -3.18
CA VAL A 265 3.73 -3.10 -3.72
C VAL A 265 2.23 -3.31 -3.95
N PHE A 266 1.41 -3.02 -2.94
CA PHE A 266 -0.03 -3.19 -3.00
C PHE A 266 -0.67 -2.25 -4.04
N PHE A 267 -0.21 -1.00 -4.11
CA PHE A 267 -0.67 0.00 -5.05
C PHE A 267 -0.34 -0.40 -6.49
N LEU A 268 0.90 -0.84 -6.75
CA LEU A 268 1.30 -1.36 -8.06
C LEU A 268 0.50 -2.62 -8.45
N ALA A 269 0.18 -3.48 -7.48
CA ALA A 269 -0.69 -4.65 -7.71
C ALA A 269 -2.14 -4.22 -8.04
N LEU A 270 -2.68 -3.22 -7.34
CA LEU A 270 -4.00 -2.65 -7.66
C LEU A 270 -4.01 -2.03 -9.05
N ASP A 271 -3.02 -1.22 -9.41
CA ASP A 271 -2.89 -0.63 -10.75
C ASP A 271 -2.86 -1.72 -11.82
N ALA A 272 -2.07 -2.78 -11.61
CA ALA A 272 -2.01 -3.90 -12.54
C ALA A 272 -3.38 -4.62 -12.72
N ILE A 273 -4.20 -4.71 -11.66
CA ILE A 273 -5.51 -5.36 -11.69
C ILE A 273 -6.60 -4.46 -12.29
N PHE A 274 -6.64 -3.19 -11.90
CA PHE A 274 -7.74 -2.27 -12.21
C PHE A 274 -7.49 -1.46 -13.47
N ALA A 275 -6.23 -1.20 -13.81
CA ALA A 275 -5.85 -0.36 -14.94
C ALA A 275 -5.44 -1.16 -16.18
N GLN A 276 -5.66 -2.49 -16.25
CA GLN A 276 -5.28 -3.34 -17.41
C GLN A 276 -5.61 -2.72 -18.79
N SER A 277 -6.74 -2.01 -18.91
CA SER A 277 -7.11 -1.31 -20.14
C SER A 277 -6.36 0.01 -20.37
N VAL A 278 -6.10 0.79 -19.31
CA VAL A 278 -5.33 2.05 -19.34
C VAL A 278 -3.82 1.78 -19.49
N MET A 279 -3.34 0.65 -18.96
CA MET A 279 -1.97 0.14 -19.05
C MET A 279 -1.54 -0.18 -20.49
N SER A 280 -2.48 -0.30 -21.43
CA SER A 280 -2.12 -0.42 -22.85
C SER A 280 -1.39 0.83 -23.38
N GLY A 281 -1.59 2.00 -22.75
CA GLY A 281 -0.91 3.25 -23.09
C GLY A 281 0.22 3.68 -22.16
N LEU A 282 0.24 3.17 -20.93
CA LEU A 282 1.23 3.49 -19.92
C LEU A 282 2.11 2.27 -19.66
N VAL A 283 3.40 2.39 -19.95
CA VAL A 283 4.37 1.34 -19.62
C VAL A 283 4.61 1.31 -18.10
N TRP A 284 4.49 0.12 -17.50
CA TRP A 284 4.58 -0.09 -16.05
C TRP A 284 5.85 0.51 -15.42
N TRP A 285 6.99 0.45 -16.13
CA TRP A 285 8.26 0.98 -15.64
C TRP A 285 8.24 2.51 -15.51
N ALA A 286 7.45 3.21 -16.33
CA ALA A 286 7.32 4.67 -16.22
C ALA A 286 6.56 5.05 -14.94
N ILE A 287 5.55 4.27 -14.54
CA ILE A 287 4.86 4.45 -13.26
C ILE A 287 5.82 4.18 -12.10
N LEU A 288 6.58 3.09 -12.17
CA LEU A 288 7.57 2.76 -11.15
C LEU A 288 8.59 3.89 -10.96
N VAL A 289 9.16 4.41 -12.05
CA VAL A 289 10.12 5.53 -11.98
C VAL A 289 9.46 6.78 -11.39
N ALA A 290 8.23 7.10 -11.80
CA ALA A 290 7.50 8.23 -11.25
C ALA A 290 7.33 8.12 -9.73
N ASN A 291 6.88 6.95 -9.25
CA ASN A 291 6.69 6.70 -7.81
C ASN A 291 8.01 6.77 -7.05
N LEU A 292 9.10 6.21 -7.60
CA LEU A 292 10.43 6.27 -6.98
C LEU A 292 10.95 7.72 -6.88
N LEU A 293 10.76 8.53 -7.92
CA LEU A 293 11.12 9.95 -7.90
C LEU A 293 10.30 10.72 -6.87
N ALA A 294 9.00 10.46 -6.78
CA ALA A 294 8.11 11.07 -5.81
C ALA A 294 8.55 10.72 -4.38
N SER A 295 8.77 9.43 -4.13
CA SER A 295 9.24 8.89 -2.85
C SER A 295 10.57 9.51 -2.43
N ALA A 296 11.54 9.56 -3.35
CA ALA A 296 12.84 10.15 -3.11
C ALA A 296 12.74 11.66 -2.81
N GLY A 297 11.94 12.41 -3.57
CA GLY A 297 11.72 13.84 -3.33
C GLY A 297 11.07 14.13 -1.98
N MET A 298 10.03 13.38 -1.63
CA MET A 298 9.36 13.45 -0.33
C MET A 298 10.30 13.10 0.82
N LEU A 299 11.04 12.00 0.70
CA LEU A 299 11.98 11.54 1.72
C LEU A 299 13.13 12.54 1.93
N ALA A 300 13.66 13.11 0.84
CA ALA A 300 14.67 14.16 0.90
C ALA A 300 14.16 15.39 1.65
N TYR A 301 12.92 15.83 1.38
CA TYR A 301 12.30 16.94 2.11
C TYR A 301 12.22 16.65 3.62
N PHE A 302 11.75 15.46 4.00
CA PHE A 302 11.66 15.09 5.41
C PHE A 302 13.02 14.96 6.09
N PHE A 303 14.03 14.41 5.42
CA PHE A 303 15.38 14.28 5.99
C PHE A 303 16.09 15.63 6.15
N LEU A 304 15.84 16.58 5.24
CA LEU A 304 16.35 17.94 5.37
C LEU A 304 15.67 18.69 6.53
N GLY A 305 14.38 18.47 6.75
CA GLY A 305 13.61 19.07 7.85
C GLY A 305 13.89 18.44 9.22
N HIS A 306 14.10 17.12 9.27
CA HIS A 306 14.29 16.34 10.48
C HIS A 306 15.71 15.77 10.55
N ARG A 307 16.71 16.64 10.71
CA ARG A 307 18.14 16.28 10.66
C ARG A 307 18.57 15.22 11.69
N ALA A 308 17.90 15.12 12.84
CA ALA A 308 18.17 14.09 13.83
C ALA A 308 17.70 12.70 13.37
N LEU A 309 16.55 12.66 12.70
CA LEU A 309 15.98 11.49 12.02
C LEU A 309 16.86 11.10 10.82
N GLY A 310 17.25 12.11 10.04
CA GLY A 310 18.26 11.99 9.00
C GLY A 310 19.59 11.46 9.54
N GLY A 311 20.09 11.90 10.69
CA GLY A 311 21.36 11.43 11.26
C GLY A 311 21.30 10.04 11.90
N THR A 312 20.18 9.70 12.56
CA THR A 312 19.95 8.35 13.13
C THR A 312 19.75 7.30 12.06
N LEU A 313 19.18 7.70 10.92
CA LEU A 313 19.23 6.94 9.69
C LEU A 313 20.66 7.01 9.13
N LEU A 314 21.08 8.12 8.52
CA LEU A 314 22.24 8.33 7.60
C LEU A 314 23.66 8.08 8.16
N GLY A 315 23.86 7.92 9.46
CA GLY A 315 25.21 7.91 10.07
C GLY A 315 26.13 6.70 9.73
N ALA A 316 25.58 5.54 9.32
CA ALA A 316 26.34 4.30 9.08
C ALA A 316 26.08 3.63 7.71
N TRP A 317 25.69 4.40 6.68
CA TRP A 317 25.09 3.83 5.45
C TRP A 317 26.05 3.13 4.52
N GLY A 318 27.34 3.49 4.49
CA GLY A 318 28.29 2.83 3.60
C GLY A 318 28.39 1.32 3.87
N GLY A 319 28.35 0.92 5.14
CA GLY A 319 28.34 -0.49 5.54
C GLY A 319 27.02 -1.17 5.20
N VAL A 320 25.89 -0.59 5.63
CA VAL A 320 24.55 -1.16 5.46
C VAL A 320 24.16 -1.27 3.99
N ILE A 321 24.42 -0.24 3.16
CA ILE A 321 24.18 -0.28 1.72
C ILE A 321 25.03 -1.38 1.09
N ARG A 322 26.33 -1.45 1.39
CA ARG A 322 27.22 -2.46 0.82
C ARG A 322 26.78 -3.87 1.21
N GLU A 323 26.44 -4.09 2.48
CA GLU A 323 25.90 -5.36 2.96
C GLU A 323 24.59 -5.72 2.29
N GLY A 324 23.69 -4.75 2.14
CA GLY A 324 22.43 -4.94 1.44
C GLY A 324 22.60 -5.28 -0.04
N ILE A 325 23.46 -4.57 -0.75
CA ILE A 325 23.80 -4.88 -2.16
C ILE A 325 24.39 -6.28 -2.26
N ALA A 326 25.35 -6.63 -1.40
CA ALA A 326 25.97 -7.95 -1.40
C ALA A 326 24.95 -9.06 -1.14
N ALA A 327 24.12 -8.92 -0.11
CA ALA A 327 23.04 -9.86 0.20
C ALA A 327 22.08 -9.99 -1.00
N GLY A 328 21.61 -8.87 -1.54
CA GLY A 328 20.73 -8.84 -2.71
C GLY A 328 21.33 -9.59 -3.90
N LEU A 329 22.58 -9.31 -4.26
CA LEU A 329 23.27 -9.98 -5.37
C LEU A 329 23.48 -11.49 -5.11
N ILE A 330 23.68 -11.92 -3.86
CA ILE A 330 23.68 -13.35 -3.50
C ILE A 330 22.30 -13.96 -3.77
N GLY A 331 21.22 -13.29 -3.36
CA GLY A 331 19.86 -13.70 -3.67
C GLY A 331 19.63 -13.84 -5.18
N ALA A 332 20.00 -12.81 -5.95
CA ALA A 332 19.88 -12.81 -7.41
C ALA A 332 20.66 -13.97 -8.06
N ALA A 333 21.89 -14.22 -7.59
CA ALA A 333 22.71 -15.31 -8.09
C ALA A 333 22.08 -16.69 -7.80
N LEU A 334 21.49 -16.89 -6.62
CA LEU A 334 20.82 -18.14 -6.27
C LEU A 334 19.56 -18.37 -7.13
N VAL A 335 18.75 -17.33 -7.35
CA VAL A 335 17.61 -17.42 -8.29
C VAL A 335 18.09 -17.75 -9.70
N ALA A 336 19.12 -17.06 -10.19
CA ALA A 336 19.66 -17.27 -11.53
C ALA A 336 20.21 -18.70 -11.71
N VAL A 337 20.94 -19.23 -10.73
CA VAL A 337 21.47 -20.60 -10.74
C VAL A 337 20.33 -21.63 -10.70
N TRP A 338 19.31 -21.40 -9.87
CA TRP A 338 18.13 -22.27 -9.80
C TRP A 338 17.41 -22.34 -11.15
N PHE A 339 17.10 -21.20 -11.76
CA PHE A 339 16.42 -21.18 -13.06
C PHE A 339 17.29 -21.68 -14.19
N LEU A 340 18.61 -21.46 -14.15
CA LEU A 340 19.53 -22.07 -15.11
C LEU A 340 19.50 -23.61 -15.02
N ALA A 341 19.51 -24.17 -13.80
CA ALA A 341 19.41 -25.61 -13.59
C ALA A 341 18.06 -26.16 -14.06
N TYR A 342 16.96 -25.47 -13.74
CA TYR A 342 15.61 -25.81 -14.18
C TYR A 342 15.49 -25.80 -15.71
N ASP A 343 16.00 -24.75 -16.35
CA ASP A 343 16.04 -24.56 -17.80
C ASP A 343 16.87 -25.64 -18.50
N LEU A 344 18.04 -25.98 -17.93
CA LEU A 344 18.91 -27.03 -18.44
C LEU A 344 18.25 -28.40 -18.35
N PHE A 345 17.56 -28.70 -17.24
CA PHE A 345 16.78 -29.93 -17.08
C PHE A 345 15.65 -30.05 -18.11
N LYS A 346 15.07 -28.92 -18.54
CA LYS A 346 14.07 -28.85 -19.60
C LYS A 346 14.66 -28.80 -21.02
N GLY A 347 15.98 -28.85 -21.16
CA GLY A 347 16.67 -28.83 -22.45
C GLY A 347 16.74 -27.47 -23.14
N HIS A 348 16.45 -26.38 -22.42
CA HIS A 348 16.40 -25.02 -22.97
C HIS A 348 17.14 -24.02 -22.07
N PRO A 349 18.48 -24.00 -22.10
CA PRO A 349 19.28 -23.10 -21.26
C PRO A 349 18.89 -21.62 -21.46
N LEU A 350 18.82 -20.86 -20.36
CA LEU A 350 18.49 -19.42 -20.34
C LEU A 350 17.11 -19.06 -20.89
N ARG A 351 16.20 -20.04 -21.00
CA ARG A 351 14.82 -19.79 -21.46
C ARG A 351 14.05 -18.90 -20.49
N THR A 352 14.19 -19.10 -19.18
CA THR A 352 13.50 -18.30 -18.17
C THR A 352 13.86 -16.81 -18.26
N PRO A 353 15.15 -16.39 -18.21
CA PRO A 353 15.49 -14.97 -18.33
C PRO A 353 15.13 -14.39 -19.72
N ALA A 354 15.13 -15.19 -20.78
CA ALA A 354 14.65 -14.76 -22.10
C ALA A 354 13.14 -14.50 -22.11
N LEU A 355 12.34 -15.40 -21.52
CA LEU A 355 10.88 -15.26 -21.39
C LEU A 355 10.52 -14.04 -20.54
N LEU A 356 11.17 -13.87 -19.39
CA LEU A 356 10.91 -12.74 -18.49
C LEU A 356 11.40 -11.43 -19.10
N GLY A 357 12.54 -11.42 -19.80
CA GLY A 357 12.98 -10.26 -20.59
C GLY A 357 12.02 -9.91 -21.72
N ALA A 358 11.51 -10.90 -22.45
CA ALA A 358 10.51 -10.70 -23.50
C ALA A 358 9.19 -10.15 -22.94
N ALA A 359 8.72 -10.69 -21.81
CA ALA A 359 7.52 -10.21 -21.13
C ALA A 359 7.69 -8.75 -20.67
N VAL A 360 8.84 -8.43 -20.06
CA VAL A 360 9.11 -7.11 -19.50
C VAL A 360 9.34 -6.04 -20.57
N PHE A 361 10.20 -6.31 -21.57
CA PHE A 361 10.64 -5.31 -22.53
C PHE A 361 9.81 -5.27 -23.81
N ARG A 362 9.12 -6.37 -24.16
CA ARG A 362 8.34 -6.48 -25.40
C ARG A 362 6.84 -6.70 -25.15
N GLY A 363 6.41 -6.94 -23.91
CA GLY A 363 5.01 -7.25 -23.61
C GLY A 363 4.52 -8.56 -24.24
N LEU A 364 5.45 -9.46 -24.59
CA LEU A 364 5.11 -10.73 -25.24
C LEU A 364 4.48 -11.70 -24.24
N ALA A 365 3.25 -12.14 -24.54
CA ALA A 365 2.53 -13.12 -23.73
C ALA A 365 2.76 -14.56 -24.21
N ASP A 366 3.03 -14.83 -25.48
CA ASP A 366 3.14 -16.22 -25.98
C ASP A 366 4.53 -16.84 -25.75
N PRO A 367 4.69 -17.81 -24.81
CA PRO A 367 5.97 -18.44 -24.50
C PRO A 367 6.54 -19.28 -25.65
N GLY A 368 5.74 -19.63 -26.65
CA GLY A 368 6.14 -20.41 -27.82
C GLY A 368 6.88 -19.61 -28.88
N THR A 369 6.76 -18.28 -28.85
CA THR A 369 7.32 -17.37 -29.87
C THR A 369 8.65 -16.73 -29.45
N VAL A 370 9.07 -16.91 -28.20
CA VAL A 370 10.27 -16.27 -27.65
C VAL A 370 11.52 -17.01 -28.12
N THR A 371 12.33 -16.31 -28.93
CA THR A 371 13.67 -16.73 -29.31
C THR A 371 14.68 -16.32 -28.24
N LEU A 372 15.79 -17.07 -28.11
CA LEU A 372 16.89 -16.70 -27.24
C LEU A 372 17.60 -15.47 -27.81
N ASP A 373 17.32 -14.32 -27.21
CA ASP A 373 17.90 -13.03 -27.56
C ASP A 373 18.84 -12.59 -26.42
N ALA A 374 20.12 -12.43 -26.75
CA ALA A 374 21.15 -12.05 -25.78
C ALA A 374 20.86 -10.69 -25.13
N GLY A 375 20.27 -9.75 -25.87
CA GLY A 375 19.87 -8.43 -25.36
C GLY A 375 18.74 -8.53 -24.33
N LEU A 376 17.74 -9.39 -24.57
CA LEU A 376 16.67 -9.65 -23.60
C LEU A 376 17.19 -10.31 -22.33
N ILE A 377 18.03 -11.34 -22.48
CA ILE A 377 18.62 -12.08 -21.35
C ILE A 377 19.46 -11.12 -20.50
N LEU A 378 20.34 -10.33 -21.14
CA LEU A 378 21.24 -9.42 -20.44
C LEU A 378 20.47 -8.26 -19.79
N GLY A 379 19.50 -7.68 -20.51
CA GLY A 379 18.63 -6.65 -19.97
C GLY A 379 17.84 -7.13 -18.75
N TYR A 380 17.28 -8.34 -18.81
CA TYR A 380 16.56 -8.92 -17.69
C TYR A 380 17.50 -9.23 -16.52
N THR A 381 18.69 -9.76 -16.79
CA THR A 381 19.69 -10.08 -15.76
C THR A 381 20.11 -8.82 -14.99
N VAL A 382 20.35 -7.70 -15.68
CA VAL A 382 20.67 -6.42 -15.05
C VAL A 382 19.49 -5.90 -14.23
N LEU A 383 18.28 -5.92 -14.79
CA LEU A 383 17.06 -5.51 -14.08
C LEU A 383 16.85 -6.33 -12.80
N HIS A 384 17.00 -7.65 -12.91
CA HIS A 384 16.89 -8.59 -11.80
C HIS A 384 17.93 -8.30 -10.71
N GLY A 385 19.20 -8.10 -11.09
CA GLY A 385 20.27 -7.77 -10.14
C GLY A 385 20.03 -6.44 -9.41
N VAL A 386 19.55 -5.40 -10.12
CA VAL A 386 19.21 -4.10 -9.51
C VAL A 386 18.02 -4.24 -8.55
N ALA A 387 16.98 -4.97 -8.93
CA ALA A 387 15.82 -5.20 -8.07
C ALA A 387 16.21 -5.93 -6.78
N PHE A 388 17.03 -6.97 -6.88
CA PHE A 388 17.54 -7.71 -5.72
C PHE A 388 18.50 -6.88 -4.86
N ALA A 389 19.37 -6.05 -5.46
CA ALA A 389 20.22 -5.14 -4.70
C ALA A 389 19.40 -4.13 -3.90
N ALA A 390 18.34 -3.56 -4.50
CA ALA A 390 17.41 -2.67 -3.80
C ALA A 390 16.69 -3.39 -2.65
N PHE A 391 16.17 -4.60 -2.90
CA PHE A 391 15.54 -5.43 -1.86
C PHE A 391 16.51 -5.73 -0.72
N GLY A 392 17.76 -6.08 -1.03
CA GLY A 392 18.80 -6.35 -0.04
C GLY A 392 19.17 -5.14 0.81
N ILE A 393 19.21 -3.93 0.23
CA ILE A 393 19.38 -2.68 0.99
C ILE A 393 18.23 -2.48 2.00
N ILE A 394 16.98 -2.67 1.56
CA ILE A 394 15.81 -2.54 2.44
C ILE A 394 15.87 -3.59 3.57
N ALA A 395 16.22 -4.84 3.24
CA ALA A 395 16.37 -5.91 4.22
C ALA A 395 17.49 -5.62 5.23
N ALA A 396 18.66 -5.13 4.77
CA ALA A 396 19.77 -4.76 5.64
C ALA A 396 19.39 -3.60 6.58
N CYS A 397 18.67 -2.60 6.08
CA CYS A 397 18.12 -1.51 6.86
C CYS A 397 17.17 -2.00 7.97
N LEU A 398 16.23 -2.90 7.63
CA LEU A 398 15.33 -3.51 8.61
C LEU A 398 16.06 -4.38 9.61
N LEU A 399 17.14 -5.05 9.21
CA LEU A 399 17.92 -5.89 10.10
C LEU A 399 18.69 -5.08 11.15
N VAL A 400 19.34 -3.99 10.73
CA VAL A 400 19.99 -3.03 11.65
C VAL A 400 18.96 -2.41 12.59
N ALA A 401 17.76 -2.13 12.09
CA ALA A 401 16.66 -1.67 12.91
C ALA A 401 16.23 -2.72 13.95
N ALA A 402 16.15 -3.97 13.54
CA ALA A 402 15.79 -5.10 14.39
C ALA A 402 16.78 -5.33 15.53
N GLU A 403 18.05 -4.96 15.38
CA GLU A 403 19.02 -4.97 16.49
C GLU A 403 18.60 -4.08 17.66
N ARG A 404 17.93 -2.96 17.35
CA ARG A 404 17.39 -2.03 18.36
C ARG A 404 16.02 -2.49 18.84
N GLN A 405 15.23 -3.10 17.96
CA GLN A 405 13.85 -3.51 18.25
C GLN A 405 13.47 -4.84 17.61
N PRO A 406 13.44 -5.94 18.39
CA PRO A 406 13.23 -7.29 17.87
C PRO A 406 11.93 -7.49 17.07
N ILE A 407 10.87 -6.73 17.37
CA ILE A 407 9.59 -6.81 16.64
C ILE A 407 9.74 -6.47 15.15
N LEU A 408 10.77 -5.73 14.76
CA LEU A 408 11.04 -5.40 13.36
C LEU A 408 11.56 -6.58 12.53
N LEU A 409 11.93 -7.71 13.16
CA LEU A 409 12.12 -8.99 12.45
C LEU A 409 10.81 -9.46 11.80
N LEU A 410 9.66 -9.17 12.39
CA LEU A 410 8.36 -9.38 11.74
C LEU A 410 8.23 -8.52 10.47
N GLY A 411 8.83 -7.33 10.47
CA GLY A 411 8.93 -6.46 9.29
C GLY A 411 9.68 -7.11 8.13
N LEU A 412 10.74 -7.88 8.40
CA LEU A 412 11.45 -8.66 7.37
C LEU A 412 10.57 -9.78 6.79
N PHE A 413 9.83 -10.49 7.65
CA PHE A 413 8.86 -11.49 7.22
C PHE A 413 7.74 -10.87 6.38
N MET A 414 7.17 -9.74 6.83
CA MET A 414 6.14 -9.01 6.09
C MET A 414 6.65 -8.49 4.75
N LEU A 415 7.88 -7.97 4.70
CA LEU A 415 8.53 -7.53 3.46
C LEU A 415 8.68 -8.70 2.47
N PHE A 416 9.14 -9.86 2.93
CA PHE A 416 9.24 -11.06 2.11
C PHE A 416 7.85 -11.52 1.61
N ALA A 417 6.87 -11.63 2.51
CA ALA A 417 5.52 -12.03 2.15
C ALA A 417 4.86 -11.05 1.14
N ALA A 418 5.03 -9.75 1.35
CA ALA A 418 4.55 -8.72 0.42
C ALA A 418 5.24 -8.83 -0.95
N PHE A 419 6.55 -9.05 -0.97
CA PHE A 419 7.30 -9.29 -2.21
C PHE A 419 6.81 -10.54 -2.95
N GLU A 420 6.59 -11.66 -2.26
CA GLU A 420 6.05 -12.88 -2.88
C GLU A 420 4.68 -12.63 -3.51
N VAL A 421 3.76 -12.00 -2.75
CA VAL A 421 2.42 -11.67 -3.25
C VAL A 421 2.48 -10.70 -4.43
N PHE A 422 3.36 -9.70 -4.37
CA PHE A 422 3.58 -8.76 -5.46
C PHE A 422 4.08 -9.44 -6.72
N PHE A 423 5.17 -10.18 -6.60
CA PHE A 423 5.85 -10.79 -7.73
C PHE A 423 4.94 -11.86 -8.37
N PHE A 424 4.28 -12.66 -7.53
CA PHE A 424 3.29 -13.62 -8.00
C PHE A 424 2.11 -12.93 -8.68
N GLY A 425 1.55 -11.87 -8.09
CA GLY A 425 0.50 -11.06 -8.69
C GLY A 425 0.92 -10.45 -10.03
N LEU A 426 2.13 -9.89 -10.11
CA LEU A 426 2.70 -9.30 -11.31
C LEU A 426 2.85 -10.34 -12.42
N VAL A 427 3.38 -11.54 -12.12
CA VAL A 427 3.51 -12.63 -13.09
C VAL A 427 2.14 -13.13 -13.55
N MET A 428 1.18 -13.28 -12.64
CA MET A 428 -0.19 -13.67 -12.98
C MET A 428 -0.88 -12.68 -13.91
N ILE A 429 -0.60 -11.37 -13.78
CA ILE A 429 -1.25 -10.31 -14.54
C ILE A 429 -0.54 -10.01 -15.87
N LEU A 430 0.78 -9.83 -15.84
CA LEU A 430 1.56 -9.49 -17.04
C LEU A 430 1.73 -10.69 -17.97
N ALA A 431 1.60 -11.90 -17.43
CA ALA A 431 2.09 -13.09 -18.09
C ALA A 431 1.28 -14.33 -17.66
N GLN A 432 -0.06 -14.24 -17.70
CA GLN A 432 -0.96 -15.36 -17.36
C GLN A 432 -0.61 -16.66 -18.13
N SER A 433 -0.16 -16.52 -19.37
CA SER A 433 0.36 -17.59 -20.24
C SER A 433 1.77 -18.08 -19.85
N LEU A 434 2.59 -17.23 -19.24
CA LEU A 434 3.89 -17.61 -18.66
C LEU A 434 3.74 -18.40 -17.37
N VAL A 435 2.67 -18.23 -16.59
CA VAL A 435 2.44 -19.05 -15.37
C VAL A 435 2.33 -20.53 -15.70
N GLY A 436 1.81 -20.87 -16.89
CA GLY A 436 1.82 -22.25 -17.40
C GLY A 436 3.21 -22.75 -17.80
N ALA A 437 4.11 -21.86 -18.24
CA ALA A 437 5.47 -22.17 -18.67
C ALA A 437 6.50 -22.17 -17.51
N LEU A 438 6.38 -21.21 -16.60
CA LEU A 438 7.12 -21.04 -15.37
C LEU A 438 6.27 -21.59 -14.24
N VAL A 439 6.36 -22.90 -14.00
CA VAL A 439 5.53 -23.56 -12.99
C VAL A 439 5.72 -22.86 -11.64
N TRP A 440 4.63 -22.39 -11.03
CA TRP A 440 4.64 -21.50 -9.86
C TRP A 440 5.54 -21.97 -8.70
N TRP A 441 5.61 -23.29 -8.46
CA TRP A 441 6.43 -23.86 -7.40
C TRP A 441 7.92 -23.58 -7.61
N SER A 442 8.37 -23.48 -8.87
CA SER A 442 9.76 -23.19 -9.21
C SER A 442 10.14 -21.75 -8.86
N ILE A 443 9.21 -20.80 -9.06
CA ILE A 443 9.38 -19.40 -8.62
C ILE A 443 9.51 -19.36 -7.09
N PHE A 444 8.59 -20.03 -6.40
CA PHE A 444 8.60 -20.09 -4.94
C PHE A 444 9.90 -20.69 -4.38
N VAL A 445 10.40 -21.79 -4.97
CA VAL A 445 11.67 -22.40 -4.55
C VAL A 445 12.85 -21.46 -4.81
N GLY A 446 12.91 -20.81 -5.98
CA GLY A 446 13.94 -19.83 -6.29
C GLY A 446 13.99 -18.70 -5.26
N ASN A 447 12.84 -18.13 -4.91
CA ASN A 447 12.75 -17.07 -3.92
C ASN A 447 13.11 -17.54 -2.50
N LEU A 448 12.71 -18.77 -2.12
CA LEU A 448 13.09 -19.36 -0.84
C LEU A 448 14.61 -19.56 -0.73
N LEU A 449 15.25 -20.02 -1.81
CA LEU A 449 16.72 -20.15 -1.88
C LEU A 449 17.38 -18.78 -1.74
N ALA A 450 16.87 -17.76 -2.42
CA ALA A 450 17.39 -16.40 -2.32
C ALA A 450 17.25 -15.84 -0.90
N ALA A 451 16.06 -15.96 -0.29
CA ALA A 451 15.82 -15.52 1.07
C ALA A 451 16.75 -16.25 2.07
N ALA A 452 16.91 -17.56 1.93
CA ALA A 452 17.82 -18.34 2.76
C ALA A 452 19.28 -17.90 2.59
N GLY A 453 19.75 -17.67 1.37
CA GLY A 453 21.11 -17.19 1.10
C GLY A 453 21.37 -15.79 1.64
N MET A 454 20.40 -14.88 1.47
CA MET A 454 20.46 -13.53 2.03
C MET A 454 20.50 -13.55 3.56
N LEU A 455 19.61 -14.31 4.19
CA LEU A 455 19.59 -14.50 5.64
C LEU A 455 20.91 -15.10 6.14
N LEU A 456 21.41 -16.15 5.49
CA LEU A 456 22.69 -16.76 5.86
C LEU A 456 23.84 -15.75 5.78
N TYR A 457 23.92 -14.96 4.71
CA TYR A 457 24.91 -13.90 4.58
C TYR A 457 24.83 -12.90 5.75
N PHE A 458 23.62 -12.44 6.08
CA PHE A 458 23.41 -11.55 7.22
C PHE A 458 23.79 -12.19 8.56
N PHE A 459 23.45 -13.47 8.78
CA PHE A 459 23.79 -14.20 9.99
C PHE A 459 25.30 -14.40 10.17
N LEU A 460 26.01 -14.65 9.08
CA LEU A 460 27.47 -14.80 9.09
C LEU A 460 28.19 -13.47 9.32
N GLY A 461 27.62 -12.36 8.83
CA GLY A 461 28.14 -11.00 9.04
C GLY A 461 27.88 -10.45 10.45
N HIS A 462 26.72 -10.75 11.06
CA HIS A 462 26.28 -10.18 12.34
C HIS A 462 26.27 -11.21 13.47
N ARG A 463 27.42 -11.41 14.14
CA ARG A 463 27.55 -12.32 15.31
C ARG A 463 26.67 -11.91 16.51
N SER A 464 26.28 -10.65 16.64
CA SER A 464 25.34 -10.12 17.65
C SER A 464 23.93 -10.70 17.49
N LEU A 465 23.44 -10.75 16.25
CA LEU A 465 22.08 -11.13 15.89
C LEU A 465 21.86 -12.64 16.04
N SER A 466 22.87 -13.44 15.68
CA SER A 466 22.86 -14.90 15.88
C SER A 466 22.95 -15.33 17.35
N ARG A 467 23.49 -14.50 18.24
CA ARG A 467 23.51 -14.77 19.69
C ARG A 467 22.15 -14.50 20.30
N ARG A 468 21.52 -13.37 19.97
CA ARG A 468 20.20 -12.99 20.52
C ARG A 468 19.06 -13.88 20.05
N LEU A 469 19.03 -14.30 18.78
CA LEU A 469 18.00 -15.24 18.32
C LEU A 469 18.07 -16.60 19.03
N ARG A 470 19.28 -17.03 19.41
CA ARG A 470 19.48 -18.22 20.28
C ARG A 470 19.05 -17.98 21.72
N GLU A 471 19.16 -16.74 22.22
CA GLU A 471 18.70 -16.36 23.56
C GLU A 471 17.16 -16.20 23.63
N THR A 472 16.51 -15.72 22.56
CA THR A 472 15.04 -15.51 22.50
C THR A 472 14.26 -16.82 22.30
N TRP A 473 14.90 -17.85 21.74
CA TRP A 473 14.31 -19.18 21.60
C TRP A 473 15.25 -20.22 22.22
N PRO A 474 15.29 -20.34 23.57
CA PRO A 474 15.98 -21.46 24.19
C PRO A 474 15.35 -22.74 23.61
N ALA A 475 16.18 -23.60 23.03
CA ALA A 475 15.75 -24.96 22.78
C ALA A 475 15.33 -25.54 24.13
N GLU A 476 14.05 -25.88 24.29
CA GLU A 476 13.61 -26.70 25.41
C GLU A 476 14.40 -28.01 25.30
N GLU A 477 15.33 -28.22 26.25
CA GLU A 477 16.06 -29.48 26.41
C GLU A 477 15.15 -30.60 26.94
#